data_AF-A0A3C0TW03-F1
#
_entry.id   AF-A0A3C0TW03-F1
#
_cell.length_a   1.000
_cell.length_b   1.000
_cell.length_c   1.000
_cell.angle_alpha   90.00
_cell.angle_beta   90.00
_cell.angle_gamma   90.00
#
_symmetry.space_group_name_H-M   'P 1'
#
loop_
_entity.id
_entity.type
_entity.pdbx_description
1 polymer ?
#
loop_
_entity_poly.entity_id
_entity_poly.type
_entity_poly.pdbx_seq_one_letter_code
_entity_poly.pdbx_strand_id
1 'polypeptide(L)' 'MPKITYIEFNGTEHVVDVAEGLSVMEGAVQNLVPGIDGDCGGACACATCHV' A
#
# COMPACT_ATOMS: atom_id res chain seq x y z
N MET A 1 13.19 -8.90 3.83
CA MET A 1 11.99 -8.16 3.40
C MET A 1 11.07 -8.07 4.60
N PRO A 2 10.73 -6.87 5.08
CA PRO A 2 9.66 -6.71 6.06
C PRO A 2 8.33 -7.25 5.54
N LYS A 3 7.54 -7.84 6.44
CA LYS A 3 6.13 -8.16 6.19
C LYS A 3 5.26 -6.97 6.57
N ILE A 4 4.41 -6.54 5.64
CA ILE A 4 3.43 -5.49 5.86
C ILE A 4 2.03 -6.11 5.81
N THR A 5 1.20 -5.76 6.78
CA THR A 5 -0.21 -6.15 6.84
C THR A 5 -1.06 -4.95 6.49
N TYR A 6 -1.82 -5.05 5.39
CA TYR A 6 -2.86 -4.10 5.01
C TYR A 6 -4.21 -4.66 5.45
N ILE A 7 -5.03 -3.83 6.09
CA ILE A 7 -6.34 -4.23 6.59
C ILE A 7 -7.39 -3.36 5.91
N GLU A 8 -8.27 -3.98 5.13
CA GLU A 8 -9.40 -3.29 4.52
C GLU A 8 -10.38 -2.78 5.58
N PHE A 9 -11.25 -1.84 5.21
CA PHE A 9 -12.29 -1.31 6.11
C PHE A 9 -13.23 -2.39 6.68
N ASN A 10 -13.38 -3.52 5.98
CA ASN A 10 -14.19 -4.67 6.38
C ASN A 10 -13.44 -5.67 7.29
N GLY A 11 -12.16 -5.44 7.56
CA GLY A 11 -11.30 -6.30 8.37
C GLY A 11 -10.54 -7.38 7.60
N THR A 12 -10.66 -7.45 6.27
CA THR A 12 -9.90 -8.39 5.44
C THR A 12 -8.42 -8.01 5.47
N GLU A 13 -7.56 -8.98 5.77
CA GLU A 13 -6.10 -8.79 5.85
C GLU A 13 -5.40 -9.23 4.57
N HIS A 14 -4.43 -8.42 4.13
CA HIS A 14 -3.48 -8.73 3.07
C HIS A 14 -2.06 -8.63 3.62
N VAL A 15 -1.37 -9.76 3.75
CA VAL A 15 0.01 -9.81 4.25
C VAL A 15 0.96 -10.01 3.07
N VAL A 16 1.87 -9.06 2.87
CA VAL A 16 2.81 -9.07 1.74
C VAL A 16 4.23 -8.78 2.19
N ASP A 17 5.19 -9.39 1.51
CA ASP A 17 6.61 -9.09 1.68
C ASP A 17 6.96 -7.85 0.83
N VAL A 18 7.49 -6.81 1.47
CA VAL A 18 7.89 -5.56 0.81
C VAL A 18 9.41 -5.43 0.87
N ALA A 19 10.04 -5.03 -0.24
CA ALA A 19 11.47 -4.79 -0.27
C ALA A 19 11.84 -3.56 0.57
N GLU A 20 12.98 -3.62 1.26
CA GLU A 20 13.49 -2.45 1.99
C GLU A 20 13.79 -1.31 1.00
N GLY A 21 13.47 -0.08 1.41
CA GLY A 21 13.60 1.11 0.57
C GLY A 21 12.35 1.48 -0.22
N LEU A 22 11.37 0.58 -0.34
CA LEU A 22 10.03 0.92 -0.84
C LEU A 22 9.17 1.55 0.26
N SER A 23 8.29 2.46 -0.14
CA SER A 23 7.23 2.99 0.71
C SER A 23 6.09 1.99 0.91
N VAL A 24 5.28 2.20 1.95
CA VAL A 24 4.08 1.40 2.22
C VAL A 24 3.07 1.47 1.07
N MET A 25 2.95 2.62 0.41
CA MET A 25 2.08 2.79 -0.76
C MET A 25 2.57 1.96 -1.95
N GLU A 26 3.87 1.98 -2.26
CA GLU A 26 4.43 1.17 -3.35
C GLU A 26 4.24 -0.32 -3.09
N GLY A 27 4.42 -0.76 -1.83
CA GLY A 27 4.14 -2.14 -1.42
C GLY A 27 2.68 -2.55 -1.68
N ALA A 28 1.71 -1.65 -1.43
CA ALA A 28 0.29 -1.91 -1.68
C ALA A 28 -0.01 -2.03 -3.18
N VAL A 29 0.42 -1.04 -3.97
CA VAL A 29 0.14 -0.96 -5.41
C VAL A 29 0.78 -2.10 -6.18
N GLN A 30 2.05 -2.44 -5.88
CA GLN A 30 2.75 -3.54 -6.56
C GLN A 30 2.14 -4.92 -6.27
N ASN A 31 1.46 -5.07 -5.12
CA ASN A 31 0.78 -6.29 -4.71
C ASN A 31 -0.74 -6.25 -4.95
N LEU A 32 -1.24 -5.23 -5.66
CA LEU A 32 -2.67 -5.07 -6.00
C LEU A 32 -3.60 -5.08 -4.77
N VAL A 33 -3.14 -4.51 -3.65
CA VAL A 33 -3.95 -4.38 -2.43
C VAL A 33 -5.12 -3.41 -2.69
N PRO A 34 -6.39 -3.84 -2.51
CA PRO A 34 -7.54 -2.98 -2.74
C PRO A 34 -7.59 -1.77 -1.80
N GLY A 35 -8.12 -0.64 -2.29
CA GLY A 35 -8.37 0.56 -1.48
C GLY A 35 -7.21 1.56 -1.39
N ILE A 36 -6.08 1.28 -2.06
CA ILE A 36 -4.94 2.19 -2.19
C ILE A 36 -4.65 2.39 -3.67
N ASP A 37 -4.99 3.56 -4.22
CA ASP A 37 -4.88 3.82 -5.66
C ASP A 37 -3.48 4.33 -6.04
N GLY A 38 -2.95 5.30 -5.27
CA GLY A 38 -1.61 5.83 -5.48
C GLY A 38 -1.43 6.66 -6.76
N ASP A 39 -2.45 7.41 -7.20
CA ASP A 39 -2.51 8.04 -8.53
C ASP A 39 -1.32 8.93 -8.91
N CYS A 40 -0.77 9.67 -7.93
CA CYS A 40 0.38 10.55 -8.17
C CYS A 40 1.74 9.83 -8.11
N GLY A 41 1.76 8.50 -7.94
CA GLY A 41 2.98 7.72 -7.82
C GLY A 41 3.87 8.13 -6.63
N GLY A 42 3.28 8.61 -5.54
CA GLY A 42 4.03 9.04 -4.34
C GLY A 42 4.56 10.48 -4.39
N ALA A 43 4.17 11.30 -5.37
CA ALA A 43 4.55 12.72 -5.46
C ALA A 43 3.88 13.66 -4.44
N CYS A 44 3.18 13.12 -3.43
CA CYS A 44 2.49 13.87 -2.38
C CYS A 44 1.46 14.89 -2.91
N ALA A 45 0.67 14.49 -3.91
CA ALA A 45 -0.24 15.41 -4.62
C ALA A 45 -1.71 14.96 -4.72
N CYS A 46 -2.04 13.70 -4.43
CA CYS A 46 -3.39 13.15 -4.71
C CYS A 46 -4.20 12.73 -3.46
N ALA A 47 -3.54 12.45 -2.33
CA ALA A 47 -4.16 11.88 -1.13
C ALA A 47 -4.86 10.50 -1.29
N THR A 48 -4.79 9.86 -2.46
CA THR A 48 -5.43 8.55 -2.72
C THR A 48 -4.62 7.35 -2.22
N CYS A 49 -3.54 7.60 -1.48
CA CYS A 49 -2.79 6.59 -0.72
C CYS A 49 -2.97 6.74 0.80
N HIS A 50 -4.01 7.44 1.23
CA HIS A 50 -4.38 7.53 2.64
C HIS A 50 -4.71 6.14 3.21
N VAL A 51 -4.33 5.92 4.47
CA VAL A 51 -4.51 4.67 5.24
C VAL A 51 -4.98 4.99 6.66
#